data_AF-A0A1L3I2Z8-F1
#
_entry.id   AF-A0A1L3I2Z8-F1
#
_cell.length_a   1.000
_cell.length_b   1.000
_cell.length_c   1.000
_cell.angle_alpha   90.00
_cell.angle_beta   90.00
_cell.angle_gamma   90.00
#
_symmetry.space_group_name_H-M   'P 1'
#
loop_
_entity.id
_entity.type
_entity.pdbx_description
1 polymer ?
#
loop_
_entity_poly.entity_id
_entity_poly.type
_entity_poly.pdbx_seq_one_letter_code
_entity_poly.pdbx_strand_id
1 'polypeptide(L)' 'MFVIGALLFGVLLGAYSAKKRGGSLADILQYGAVYGIGFAIVGLIATIIIHRMAL' A
#
# COMPACT_ATOMS: atom_id res chain seq x y z
N MET A 1 13.48 -3.57 -0.26
CA MET A 1 12.81 -3.39 1.04
C MET A 1 11.33 -3.69 0.86
N PHE A 2 10.76 -4.69 1.54
CA PHE A 2 9.37 -5.11 1.32
C PHE A 2 8.35 -4.01 1.61
N VAL A 3 8.63 -3.13 2.58
CA VAL A 3 7.77 -1.98 2.92
C VAL A 3 7.49 -1.07 1.73
N ILE A 4 8.52 -0.62 1.01
CA ILE A 4 8.38 0.33 -0.10
C ILE A 4 7.65 -0.34 -1.28
N GLY A 5 7.98 -1.59 -1.58
CA GLY A 5 7.29 -2.35 -2.63
C GLY A 5 5.80 -2.51 -2.35
N ALA A 6 5.45 -2.88 -1.12
CA ALA A 6 4.06 -3.01 -0.70
C ALA A 6 3.34 -1.65 -0.72
N LEU A 7 3.96 -0.59 -0.19
CA LEU A 7 3.40 0.77 -0.21
C LEU A 7 3.04 1.21 -1.64
N LEU A 8 3.96 1.09 -2.59
CA LEU A 8 3.72 1.48 -3.98
C LEU A 8 2.59 0.67 -4.61
N PHE A 9 2.56 -0.64 -4.36
CA PHE A 9 1.48 -1.50 -4.82
C PHE A 9 0.12 -1.08 -4.24
N GLY A 10 0.07 -0.79 -2.94
CA GLY A 10 -1.12 -0.27 -2.27
C GLY A 10 -1.60 1.06 -2.87
N VAL A 11 -0.70 2.04 -3.03
CA VAL A 11 -1.04 3.35 -3.62
C VAL A 11 -1.65 3.18 -5.02
N LEU A 12 -1.03 2.36 -5.87
CA LEU A 12 -1.53 2.12 -7.24
C LEU A 12 -2.91 1.46 -7.23
N LEU A 13 -3.12 0.44 -6.39
CA LEU A 13 -4.42 -0.23 -6.25
C LEU A 13 -5.52 0.69 -5.72
N GLY A 14 -5.23 1.48 -4.69
CA GLY A 14 -6.17 2.41 -4.09
C GLY A 14 -6.58 3.50 -5.07
N ALA A 15 -5.59 4.16 -5.68
CA ALA A 15 -5.82 5.21 -6.68
C ALA A 15 -6.60 4.67 -7.90
N TYR A 16 -6.25 3.47 -8.40
CA TYR A 16 -6.97 2.82 -9.49
C TYR A 16 -8.41 2.49 -9.10
N SER A 17 -8.64 1.99 -7.89
CA SER A 17 -9.97 1.62 -7.39
C SER A 17 -10.90 2.84 -7.30
N ALA A 18 -10.41 3.97 -6.77
CA ALA A 18 -11.16 5.22 -6.72
C ALA A 18 -11.44 5.78 -8.12
N LYS A 19 -10.42 5.79 -9.00
CA LYS A 19 -10.58 6.24 -10.39
C LYS A 19 -11.62 5.43 -11.15
N LYS A 20 -11.61 4.10 -11.00
CA LYS A 20 -12.58 3.19 -11.65
C LYS A 20 -14.02 3.45 -11.18
N ARG A 21 -14.21 3.97 -9.96
CA ARG A 21 -15.51 4.32 -9.38
C ARG A 21 -15.93 5.76 -9.66
N GLY A 22 -15.17 6.51 -10.46
CA GLY A 22 -15.47 7.91 -10.79
C GLY A 22 -15.21 8.89 -9.64
N GLY A 23 -14.35 8.55 -8.68
CA GLY A 23 -13.99 9.43 -7.57
C GLY A 23 -13.30 10.71 -8.02
N SER A 24 -13.46 11.77 -7.24
CA SER A 24 -12.75 13.04 -7.43
C SER A 24 -11.24 12.88 -7.24
N LEU A 25 -10.45 13.90 -7.60
CA LEU A 25 -9.00 13.88 -7.33
C LEU A 25 -8.70 13.66 -5.84
N ALA A 26 -9.49 14.28 -4.95
CA ALA A 26 -9.35 14.10 -3.51
C ALA A 26 -9.60 12.63 -3.10
N ASP A 27 -10.62 11.98 -3.68
CA ASP A 27 -10.91 10.57 -3.41
C ASP A 27 -9.79 9.65 -3.89
N ILE A 28 -9.23 9.92 -5.08
CA ILE A 28 -8.12 9.15 -5.64
C ILE A 28 -6.89 9.23 -4.72
N LEU A 29 -6.56 10.43 -4.25
CA LEU A 29 -5.44 10.64 -3.34
C LEU A 29 -5.69 9.97 -1.98
N GLN A 30 -6.91 10.09 -1.44
CA GLN A 30 -7.26 9.49 -0.16
C GLN A 30 -7.26 7.97 -0.21
N TYR A 31 -7.85 7.36 -1.26
CA TYR A 31 -7.81 5.91 -1.43
C TYR A 31 -6.38 5.40 -1.65
N GLY A 32 -5.59 6.10 -2.48
CA GLY A 32 -4.18 5.80 -2.66
C GLY A 32 -3.41 5.82 -1.35
N ALA A 33 -3.62 6.85 -0.51
CA ALA A 33 -2.98 6.97 0.79
C ALA A 33 -3.41 5.85 1.75
N VAL A 34 -4.71 5.56 1.87
CA VAL A 34 -5.24 4.52 2.76
C VAL A 34 -4.72 3.13 2.38
N TYR A 35 -4.78 2.78 1.09
CA TYR A 35 -4.25 1.50 0.61
C TYR A 35 -2.73 1.44 0.76
N GLY A 36 -2.02 2.53 0.43
CA GLY A 36 -0.58 2.63 0.58
C GLY A 36 -0.11 2.38 2.01
N ILE A 37 -0.76 3.02 3.00
CA ILE A 37 -0.47 2.82 4.43
C ILE A 37 -0.76 1.38 4.84
N GLY A 38 -1.93 0.83 4.47
CA GLY A 38 -2.30 -0.54 4.80
C GLY A 38 -1.29 -1.56 4.27
N PHE A 39 -0.90 -1.44 3.01
CA PHE A 39 0.12 -2.32 2.43
C PHE A 39 1.51 -2.08 3.00
N ALA A 40 1.89 -0.84 3.32
CA ALA A 40 3.17 -0.57 3.98
C ALA A 40 3.28 -1.28 5.34
N ILE A 41 2.19 -1.31 6.12
CA ILE A 41 2.12 -2.04 7.38
C ILE A 41 2.30 -3.56 7.14
N VAL A 42 1.63 -4.12 6.12
CA VAL A 42 1.82 -5.53 5.74
C VAL A 42 3.28 -5.80 5.34
N GLY A 43 3.89 -4.93 4.53
CA GLY A 43 5.28 -5.04 4.13
C GLY A 43 6.27 -4.92 5.32
N LEU A 44 5.95 -4.12 6.33
CA LEU A 44 6.72 -4.01 7.57
C LEU A 44 6.68 -5.32 8.36
N ILE A 45 5.49 -5.87 8.57
CA ILE A 45 5.31 -7.15 9.25
C ILE A 45 6.05 -8.27 8.50
N ALA A 46 5.88 -8.34 7.18
CA ALA A 46 6.59 -9.30 6.33
C ALA A 46 8.11 -9.16 6.44
N THR A 47 8.63 -7.92 6.46
CA THR A 47 10.07 -7.67 6.65
C THR A 47 10.57 -8.25 7.96
N ILE A 48 9.86 -7.98 9.07
CA ILE A 48 10.25 -8.48 10.40
C ILE A 48 10.24 -10.00 10.45
N ILE A 49 9.19 -10.64 9.93
CA ILE A 49 9.06 -12.10 9.93
C ILE A 49 10.19 -12.74 9.11
N ILE A 50 10.39 -12.30 7.87
CA ILE A 50 11.43 -12.83 6.98
C ILE A 50 12.82 -12.63 7.61
N HIS A 51 13.06 -11.45 8.18
CA HIS A 51 14.34 -11.17 8.82
C HIS A 51 14.58 -12.06 10.05
N ARG A 52 13.56 -12.30 10.88
CA ARG A 52 13.65 -13.18 12.06
C ARG A 52 13.83 -14.65 11.69
N MET A 53 13.26 -15.10 10.58
CA MET A 53 13.41 -16.48 10.10
C MET A 53 14.76 -16.74 9.41
N ALA A 54 15.42 -15.70 8.93
CA ALA A 54 16.71 -15.78 8.25
C ALA A 54 17.91 -15.68 9.22
N LEU A 55 17.66 -15.35 10.49
CA LEU A 55 18.62 -15.36 11.60
C LEU A 55 18.55 -16.70 12.34
#